data_AF-A0A5E6MQ61-F1
#
_entry.id   AF-A0A5E6MQ61-F1
#
_cell.length_a   1.000
_cell.length_b   1.000
_cell.length_c   1.000
_cell.angle_alpha   90.00
_cell.angle_beta   90.00
_cell.angle_gamma   90.00
#
_symmetry.space_group_name_H-M   'P 1'
#
loop_
_entity.id
_entity.type
_entity.pdbx_description
1 polymer ?
#
loop_
_entity_poly.entity_id
_entity_poly.type
_entity_poly.pdbx_seq_one_letter_code
_entity_poly.pdbx_strand_id
1 'polypeptide(L)' 'MTRQTLANLLGVSIRTITYWTAKEMLKPCRPTLRVTRFLRKDVVRFLERGTVNRTSAVWYRK' A
#
# COMPACT_ATOMS: atom_id res chain seq x y z
N MET A 1 -2.26 10.60 4.99
CA MET A 1 -2.52 9.67 6.11
C MET A 1 -1.21 9.09 6.64
N THR A 2 -1.13 8.70 7.91
CA THR A 2 0.08 8.10 8.52
C THR A 2 0.15 6.60 8.22
N ARG A 3 1.29 5.95 8.54
CA ARG A 3 1.44 4.48 8.45
C ARG A 3 0.38 3.74 9.25
N GLN A 4 0.06 4.23 10.45
CA GLN A 4 -0.88 3.58 11.36
C GLN A 4 -2.32 3.72 10.88
N THR A 5 -2.72 4.90 10.42
CA THR A 5 -4.04 5.09 9.80
C THR A 5 -4.20 4.21 8.56
N LEU A 6 -3.16 4.10 7.74
CA LEU A 6 -3.19 3.26 6.55
C LEU A 6 -3.30 1.76 6.90
N ALA A 7 -2.52 1.30 7.90
CA ALA A 7 -2.58 -0.06 8.39
C ALA A 7 -4.00 -0.42 8.86
N ASN A 8 -4.63 0.46 9.65
CA ASN A 8 -6.00 0.28 10.13
C ASN A 8 -7.02 0.27 8.98
N LEU A 9 -6.90 1.19 8.02
CA LEU A 9 -7.80 1.27 6.86
C LEU A 9 -7.76 0.02 5.98
N LEU A 10 -6.59 -0.61 5.86
CA LEU A 10 -6.39 -1.80 5.03
C LEU A 10 -6.54 -3.11 5.81
N GLY A 11 -6.74 -3.05 7.13
CA GLY A 11 -6.80 -4.25 7.98
C GLY A 11 -5.49 -5.04 8.00
N VAL A 12 -4.34 -4.39 7.81
CA VAL A 12 -3.02 -5.04 7.76
C VAL A 12 -2.10 -4.55 8.87
N SER A 13 -1.04 -5.32 9.14
CA SER A 13 -0.03 -4.91 10.11
C SER A 13 0.78 -3.70 9.62
N ILE A 14 1.27 -2.88 10.55
CA ILE A 14 2.20 -1.78 10.23
C ILE A 14 3.48 -2.32 9.57
N ARG A 15 3.92 -3.54 9.92
CA ARG A 15 5.07 -4.20 9.29
C ARG A 15 4.83 -4.43 7.80
N THR A 16 3.62 -4.81 7.41
CA THR A 16 3.21 -4.98 6.02
C THR A 16 3.32 -3.66 5.26
N ILE A 17 2.88 -2.54 5.85
CA ILE A 17 3.03 -1.20 5.25
C ILE A 17 4.51 -0.82 5.09
N THR A 18 5.34 -1.08 6.11
CA THR A 18 6.79 -0.86 6.04
C THR A 18 7.42 -1.66 4.91
N TYR A 19 7.05 -2.94 4.77
CA TYR A 19 7.54 -3.80 3.70
C TYR A 19 7.17 -3.26 2.31
N TRP A 20 5.91 -2.86 2.09
CA TRP A 20 5.48 -2.26 0.82
C TRP A 20 6.21 -0.96 0.51
N THR A 21 6.52 -0.18 1.54
CA THR A 21 7.30 1.06 1.39
C THR A 21 8.75 0.75 1.01
N ALA A 22 9.36 -0.26 1.63
CA ALA A 22 10.74 -0.69 1.35
C ALA A 22 10.89 -1.32 -0.05
N LYS A 23 9.84 -1.97 -0.56
CA LYS A 23 9.78 -2.52 -1.92
C LYS A 23 9.35 -1.49 -2.97
N GLU A 24 9.24 -0.21 -2.61
CA GLU A 24 8.77 0.89 -3.46
C GLU A 24 7.37 0.68 -4.09
N MET A 25 6.61 -0.30 -3.57
CA MET A 25 5.25 -0.61 -4.03
C MET A 25 4.29 0.51 -3.61
N LEU A 26 4.52 1.08 -2.44
CA LEU A 26 3.76 2.20 -1.89
C LEU A 26 4.70 3.38 -1.66
N LYS A 27 4.55 4.43 -2.48
CA LYS A 27 5.39 5.62 -2.37
C LYS A 27 4.91 6.53 -1.25
N PRO A 28 5.74 6.79 -0.23
CA PRO A 28 5.42 7.78 0.78
C PRO A 28 5.70 9.19 0.24
N CYS A 29 4.77 10.11 0.49
CA CYS A 29 5.12 11.52 0.49
C CYS A 29 5.88 11.82 1.79
N ARG A 30 7.10 12.34 1.64
CA ARG A 30 7.88 12.86 2.76
C ARG A 30 7.68 14.38 2.83
N PRO A 31 6.68 14.90 3.57
CA PRO A 31 6.57 16.34 3.79
C PRO A 31 7.75 16.90 4.60
N THR A 32 8.38 16.09 5.46
CA THR A 32 9.59 16.42 6.24
C THR A 32 10.39 15.16 6.57
N LEU A 33 11.69 15.28 6.90
CA LEU A 33 12.61 14.18 7.21
C LEU A 33 12.13 13.23 8.34
N ARG A 34 11.19 13.66 9.19
CA ARG A 34 10.70 12.89 10.34
C ARG A 34 9.32 12.27 10.16
N VAL A 35 8.54 12.70 9.16
CA VAL A 35 7.14 12.27 9.03
C VAL A 35 6.89 11.67 7.66
N THR A 36 6.59 10.38 7.65
CA THR A 36 6.11 9.68 6.46
C THR A 36 4.60 9.85 6.35
N ARG A 37 4.11 10.44 5.26
CA ARG A 37 2.68 10.50 4.95
C ARG A 37 2.39 9.80 3.62
N PHE A 38 1.20 9.25 3.48
CA PHE A 38 0.71 8.69 2.22
C PHE A 38 -0.45 9.54 1.71
N LEU A 39 -0.46 9.83 0.41
CA LEU A 39 -1.60 10.46 -0.22
C LEU A 39 -2.66 9.41 -0.52
N ARG A 40 -3.93 9.75 -0.29
CA ARG A 40 -5.06 8.84 -0.53
C ARG A 40 -5.09 8.34 -1.98
N LYS A 41 -4.81 9.22 -2.95
CA LYS A 41 -4.75 8.89 -4.37
C LYS A 41 -3.70 7.80 -4.70
N ASP A 42 -2.55 7.82 -4.03
CA ASP A 42 -1.47 6.86 -4.30
C ASP A 42 -1.77 5.50 -3.68
N VAL A 43 -2.44 5.50 -2.51
CA VAL A 43 -2.97 4.29 -1.88
C VAL A 43 -4.03 3.64 -2.77
N VAL A 44 -4.99 4.42 -3.28
CA VAL A 44 -6.04 3.91 -4.18
C VAL A 44 -5.42 3.32 -5.45
N ARG A 45 -4.50 4.04 -6.10
CA ARG A 45 -3.77 3.55 -7.27
C ARG A 45 -2.98 2.26 -7.00
N PHE A 46 -2.38 2.14 -5.80
CA PHE A 46 -1.70 0.93 -5.37
C PHE A 46 -2.67 -0.25 -5.24
N LEU A 47 -3.83 -0.04 -4.63
CA LEU A 47 -4.86 -1.07 -4.50
C LEU A 47 -5.41 -1.50 -5.86
N GLU A 48 -5.70 -0.54 -6.75
CA GLU A 48 -6.17 -0.80 -8.11
C GLU A 48 -5.17 -1.68 -8.89
N ARG A 49 -3.88 -1.36 -8.84
CA ARG A 49 -2.81 -2.19 -9.43
C ARG A 49 -2.75 -3.59 -8.84
N GLY A 50 -2.94 -3.72 -7.53
CA GLY A 50 -2.99 -5.02 -6.85
C GLY A 50 -4.21 -5.86 -7.23
N THR A 51 -5.37 -5.24 -7.43
CA THR A 51 -6.60 -5.93 -7.87
C THR A 51 -6.53 -6.41 -9.31
N VAL A 52 -5.92 -5.64 -10.23
CA VAL A 52 -5.75 -6.05 -11.64
C VAL A 52 -4.90 -7.32 -11.75
N ASN A 53 -3.90 -7.48 -10.89
CA ASN A 53 -3.08 -8.69 -10.89
C ASN A 53 -3.79 -9.92 -10.28
N ARG A 54 -4.88 -9.72 -9.53
CA ARG A 54 -5.66 -10.80 -8.93
C ARG A 54 -6.76 -11.31 -9.86
N THR A 55 -7.29 -10.47 -10.75
CA THR A 55 -8.21 -10.90 -11.81
C THR A 55 -7.51 -11.64 -12.95
N SER A 56 -6.23 -11.36 -13.22
CA SER A 56 -5.41 -12.16 -14.14
C SER A 56 -4.94 -13.50 -13.55
N ALA A 57 -5.05 -13.69 -12.23
CA ALA A 57 -4.66 -14.92 -11.53
C ALA A 57 -5.85 -15.85 -11.24
N VAL A 58 -6.97 -15.71 -11.96
CA VAL A 58 -8.10 -16.66 -11.94
C VAL A 58 -7.99 -17.64 -13.12
N TRP A 59 -6.84 -18.29 -13.29
CA TRP A 59 -6.67 -19.46 -14.18
C TRP A 59 -5.64 -20.48 -13.66
N TYR A 60 -5.42 -20.57 -12.35
CA TYR A 60 -4.79 -21.76 -11.77
C TYR A 60 -5.63 -22.26 -10.60
N ARG A 61 -6.82 -22.76 -10.95
CA ARG A 61 -7.58 -23.70 -10.13
C ARG A 61 -7.21 -25.10 -10.63
N LYS A 62 -6.49 -25.85 -9.80
CA LYS A 62 -6.38 -27.30 -9.92
C LYS A 62 -7.47 -27.91 -9.04
#